data_AF-A0A964UVU6-F1
#
_entry.id   AF-A0A964UVU6-F1
#
_cell.length_a   1.000
_cell.length_b   1.000
_cell.length_c   1.000
_cell.angle_alpha   90.00
_cell.angle_beta   90.00
_cell.angle_gamma   90.00
#
_symmetry.space_group_name_H-M   'P 1'
#
loop_
_entity.id
_entity.type
_entity.pdbx_description
1 polymer ?
#
loop_
_entity_poly.entity_id
_entity_poly.type
_entity_poly.pdbx_seq_one_letter_code
_entity_poly.pdbx_strand_id
1 'polypeptide(L)'
;MAIESDQLVFDYLSRVGDLAQQRQLPSKTRMRLVTDLRAEIDRRRASVVGGKTPGDSPAGVRRILERLGTPEEVVERAGGGG
;
A
#
# COMPACT_ATOMS: atom_id res chain seq x y z
N MET A 1 -9.07 15.73 -7.00
CA MET A 1 -8.19 15.24 -8.08
C MET A 1 -7.79 13.81 -7.76
N ALA A 2 -8.26 12.82 -8.53
CA ALA A 2 -7.92 11.41 -8.31
C ALA A 2 -6.44 11.07 -8.63
N ILE A 3 -5.78 11.94 -9.41
CA ILE A 3 -4.37 11.73 -9.81
C ILE A 3 -3.42 11.84 -8.61
N GLU A 4 -3.64 12.78 -7.68
CA GLU A 4 -2.78 12.91 -6.50
C GLU A 4 -2.94 11.72 -5.54
N SER A 5 -4.16 11.24 -5.35
CA SER A 5 -4.41 10.02 -4.56
C SER A 5 -3.76 8.79 -5.18
N ASP A 6 -3.81 8.65 -6.50
CA ASP A 6 -3.20 7.52 -7.19
C ASP A 6 -1.66 7.59 -7.14
N GLN A 7 -1.09 8.81 -7.20
CA GLN A 7 0.35 9.02 -6.99
C GLN A 7 0.79 8.56 -5.60
N LEU A 8 0.03 8.86 -4.54
CA LEU A 8 0.37 8.42 -3.18
C LEU A 8 0.39 6.89 -3.06
N VAL A 9 -0.56 6.20 -3.69
CA VAL A 9 -0.59 4.73 -3.73
C VAL A 9 0.61 4.20 -4.52
N PHE A 10 0.90 4.80 -5.67
CA PHE A 10 2.03 4.42 -6.51
C PHE A 10 3.38 4.59 -5.79
N ASP A 11 3.59 5.72 -5.11
CA ASP A 11 4.81 6.01 -4.36
C ASP A 11 5.00 5.00 -3.23
N TYR A 12 3.93 4.68 -2.50
CA TYR A 12 3.95 3.69 -1.43
C TYR A 12 4.32 2.30 -1.96
N LEU A 13 3.64 1.83 -3.01
CA LEU A 13 3.89 0.50 -3.60
C LEU A 13 5.28 0.40 -4.22
N SER A 14 5.76 1.46 -4.87
CA SER A 14 7.12 1.53 -5.41
C SER A 14 8.15 1.36 -4.30
N ARG A 15 7.97 2.09 -3.18
CA ARG A 15 8.87 1.98 -2.02
C ARG A 15 8.85 0.60 -1.38
N VAL A 16 7.68 -0.03 -1.26
CA VAL A 16 7.57 -1.44 -0.81
C VAL A 16 8.32 -2.38 -1.74
N GLY A 17 8.19 -2.21 -3.06
CA GLY A 17 8.89 -3.01 -4.06
C GLY A 17 10.41 -2.90 -3.96
N ASP A 18 10.91 -1.67 -3.81
CA ASP A 18 12.34 -1.37 -3.65
C ASP A 18 12.90 -1.97 -2.35
N LEU A 19 12.19 -1.80 -1.23
CA LEU A 19 12.60 -2.35 0.06
C LEU A 19 12.57 -3.88 0.06
N ALA A 20 11.53 -4.49 -0.52
CA ALA A 20 11.45 -5.94 -0.69
C ALA A 20 12.62 -6.49 -1.51
N GLN A 21 13.05 -5.75 -2.53
CA GLN A 21 14.24 -6.07 -3.32
C GLN A 21 15.52 -5.94 -2.49
N GLN A 22 15.69 -4.86 -1.73
CA GLN A 22 16.85 -4.64 -0.86
C GLN A 22 16.99 -5.73 0.21
N ARG A 23 15.86 -6.22 0.75
CA ARG A 23 15.81 -7.34 1.70
C ARG A 23 15.95 -8.71 1.04
N GLN A 24 16.20 -8.77 -0.28
CA GLN A 24 16.39 -9.99 -1.06
C GLN A 24 15.20 -10.98 -0.94
N LEU A 25 13.98 -10.46 -0.80
CA LEU A 25 12.80 -11.32 -0.77
C LEU A 25 12.66 -12.08 -2.09
N PRO A 26 12.22 -13.36 -2.07
CA PRO A 26 11.96 -14.10 -3.29
C PRO A 26 11.00 -13.35 -4.21
N SER A 27 11.26 -13.35 -5.52
CA SER A 27 10.43 -12.61 -6.49
C SER A 27 8.95 -12.93 -6.37
N LYS A 28 8.59 -14.20 -6.11
CA LYS A 28 7.20 -14.64 -5.87
C LYS A 28 6.58 -13.97 -4.64
N THR A 29 7.33 -13.86 -3.54
CA THR A 29 6.90 -13.19 -2.31
C THR A 29 6.73 -11.69 -2.54
N ARG A 30 7.69 -11.04 -3.21
CA ARG A 30 7.61 -9.61 -3.55
C ARG A 30 6.41 -9.29 -4.45
N MET A 31 6.20 -10.07 -5.51
CA MET A 31 5.05 -9.87 -6.41
C MET A 31 3.73 -10.04 -5.65
N ARG A 32 3.62 -11.10 -4.85
CA ARG A 32 2.43 -11.32 -4.02
C ARG A 32 2.19 -10.15 -3.06
N LEU A 33 3.23 -9.68 -2.37
CA LEU A 33 3.12 -8.55 -1.44
C LEU A 33 2.56 -7.30 -2.12
N VAL A 34 3.09 -6.92 -3.28
CA VAL A 34 2.63 -5.74 -4.02
C VAL A 34 1.18 -5.92 -4.51
N THR A 35 0.83 -7.10 -5.03
CA THR A 35 -0.53 -7.40 -5.49
C THR A 35 -1.54 -7.36 -4.33
N ASP A 36 -1.22 -8.00 -3.20
CA ASP A 36 -2.10 -8.06 -2.03
C ASP A 36 -2.31 -6.66 -1.43
N LEU A 37 -1.25 -5.85 -1.33
CA LEU A 37 -1.35 -4.47 -0.85
C LEU A 37 -2.21 -3.60 -1.76
N ARG A 38 -2.04 -3.72 -3.08
CA ARG A 38 -2.85 -2.94 -4.03
C ARG A 38 -4.33 -3.29 -3.89
N ALA A 39 -4.66 -4.57 -3.84
CA ALA A 39 -6.03 -5.03 -3.65
C ALA A 39 -6.63 -4.54 -2.32
N GLU A 40 -5.86 -4.56 -1.23
CA GLU A 40 -6.33 -4.07 0.07
C GLU A 40 -6.54 -2.54 0.09
N ILE A 41 -5.67 -1.77 -0.56
CA ILE A 41 -5.85 -0.32 -0.71
C ILE A 41 -7.13 -0.03 -1.49
N ASP A 42 -7.32 -0.69 -2.64
CA ASP A 42 -8.51 -0.49 -3.49
C ASP A 42 -9.79 -0.86 -2.74
N ARG A 43 -9.77 -1.96 -1.97
CA ARG A 43 -10.88 -2.38 -1.10
C ARG A 43 -11.20 -1.34 -0.04
N ARG A 44 -10.18 -0.79 0.64
CA ARG A 44 -10.35 0.24 1.66
C ARG A 44 -10.88 1.54 1.07
N ARG A 45 -10.41 1.95 -0.11
CA ARG A 45 -10.95 3.11 -0.85
C ARG A 45 -12.45 2.96 -1.10
N ALA A 46 -12.85 1.81 -1.64
CA ALA A 46 -14.26 1.48 -1.90
C ALA A 46 -15.12 1.37 -0.63
N SER A 47 -14.53 1.01 0.52
CA SER A 47 -15.26 0.93 1.80
C SER A 47 -15.58 2.29 2.42
N VAL A 48 -14.89 3.36 2.02
CA VAL A 48 -15.06 4.73 2.56
C VAL A 48 -16.05 5.53 1.70
N VAL A 49 -17.16 4.89 1.33
CA VAL A 49 -18.27 5.53 0.60
C VAL A 49 -19.25 6.13 1.61
N GLY A 50 -19.49 7.45 1.54
CA GLY A 50 -20.45 8.18 2.39
C GLY A 50 -19.88 8.81 3.68
N GLY A 51 -18.56 8.77 3.90
CA GLY A 51 -17.91 9.43 5.04
C GLY A 51 -17.57 10.91 4.81
N LYS A 52 -17.16 11.64 5.87
CA LYS A 52 -16.71 13.05 5.81
C LYS A 52 -15.52 13.30 4.87
N THR A 53 -14.75 12.26 4.55
CA THR A 53 -13.61 12.32 3.62
C THR A 53 -13.72 11.14 2.65
N PRO A 54 -13.87 11.37 1.34
CA PRO A 54 -13.94 10.28 0.36
C PRO A 54 -12.67 9.43 0.37
N GLY A 55 -12.82 8.10 0.23
CA GLY A 55 -11.68 7.17 0.14
C GLY A 55 -10.70 7.48 -0.99
N ASP A 56 -11.22 8.01 -2.10
CA ASP A 56 -10.43 8.42 -3.27
C ASP A 56 -9.84 9.83 -3.18
N SER A 57 -10.04 10.54 -2.07
CA SER A 57 -9.37 11.81 -1.84
C SER A 57 -7.95 11.58 -1.31
N PRO A 58 -6.97 12.47 -1.59
CA PRO A 58 -5.61 12.34 -1.06
C PRO A 58 -5.55 12.16 0.45
N ALA A 59 -6.38 12.89 1.21
CA ALA A 59 -6.49 12.73 2.66
C ALA A 59 -7.05 11.37 3.09
N GLY A 60 -8.00 10.80 2.32
CA GLY A 60 -8.55 9.47 2.55
C GLY A 60 -7.49 8.39 2.32
N VAL A 61 -6.75 8.49 1.22
CA VAL A 61 -5.64 7.59 0.90
C VAL A 61 -4.52 7.69 1.94
N ARG A 62 -4.10 8.88 2.37
CA ARG A 62 -3.11 9.03 3.45
C ARG A 62 -3.52 8.28 4.71
N ARG A 63 -4.79 8.40 5.13
CA ARG A 63 -5.33 7.66 6.27
C ARG A 63 -5.35 6.15 6.06
N ILE A 64 -5.61 5.68 4.84
CA ILE A 64 -5.54 4.26 4.48
C ILE A 64 -4.10 3.75 4.62
N LEU A 65 -3.12 4.49 4.08
CA LEU A 65 -1.70 4.14 4.13
C LEU A 65 -1.16 4.17 5.57
N GLU A 66 -1.52 5.18 6.37
CA GLU A 66 -1.20 5.25 7.81
C GLU A 66 -1.69 4.00 8.56
N ARG A 67 -2.85 3.47 8.20
CA ARG A 67 -3.40 2.22 8.79
C ARG A 67 -2.74 0.95 8.28
N LEU A 68 -2.05 0.99 7.13
CA LEU A 68 -1.25 -0.14 6.64
C LEU A 68 0.13 -0.18 7.31
N GLY A 69 0.62 0.98 7.76
CA GLY A 69 1.94 1.14 8.33
C GLY A 69 2.97 1.58 7.30
N THR A 70 4.23 1.70 7.73
CA THR A 70 5.29 2.15 6.82
C THR A 70 5.65 1.07 5.79
N PRO A 71 6.19 1.45 4.62
CA PRO A 71 6.69 0.48 3.65
C PRO A 71 7.69 -0.52 4.25
N GLU A 72 8.55 -0.06 5.15
CA GLU A 72 9.53 -0.89 5.86
C GLU A 72 8.85 -1.94 6.74
N GLU A 73 7.90 -1.55 7.59
CA GLU A 73 7.18 -2.48 8.46
C GLU A 73 6.41 -3.53 7.66
N VAL A 74 5.84 -3.14 6.52
CA VAL A 74 5.11 -4.05 5.64
C VAL A 74 6.05 -5.09 5.02
N VAL A 75 7.23 -4.67 4.57
CA VAL A 75 8.25 -5.58 4.03
C VAL A 75 8.82 -6.49 5.12
N GLU A 76 9.05 -5.99 6.33
CA GLU A 76 9.52 -6.79 7.46
C GLU A 76 8.52 -7.89 7.85
N ARG A 77 7.22 -7.57 7.89
CA ARG A 77 6.16 -8.57 8.09
C ARG A 77 6.15 -9.64 7.00
N ALA A 78 6.47 -9.29 5.76
CA ALA A 78 6.53 -10.24 4.64
C ALA A 78 7.79 -11.11 4.64
N GLY A 79 8.91 -10.60 5.17
CA GLY A 79 10.20 -11.32 5.24
C GLY A 79 10.40 -12.18 6.47
N GLY A 80 9.72 -11.89 7.59
CA GLY A 80 9.85 -12.63 8.85
C GLY A 80 9.07 -13.95 8.94
N GLY A 81 8.41 -14.38 7.86
CA GLY A 81 7.61 -15.62 7.80
C GLY A 81 8.28 -16.76 7.02
N GLY A 82 9.60 -16.72 6.84
CA GLY A 82 10.40 -17.74 6.16
C GLY A 82 10.92 -18.81 7.10
#